data_AF-A0A1I4V729-F1
#
_entry.id   AF-A0A1I4V729-F1
#
_cell.length_a   1.000
_cell.length_b   1.000
_cell.length_c   1.000
_cell.angle_alpha   90.00
_cell.angle_beta   90.00
_cell.angle_gamma   90.00
#
_symmetry.space_group_name_H-M   'P 1'
#
loop_
_entity.id
_entity.type
_entity.pdbx_description
1 polymer ?
#
loop_
_entity_poly.entity_id
_entity_poly.type
_entity_poly.pdbx_seq_one_letter_code
_entity_poly.pdbx_strand_id
1 'polypeptide(L)'
;MALLLVAAAVLAGGISLAVSRIFATRRYVMPLFAGLWLALSVGLVGFYAEYLRTLKVAEFRPDVYVENSFFRSLHNAPAEFQFFAHAVAVRDCKLYAWSYREMAFYEVPETVTLDDPAYEWPEGCRSRTGFGRVAGSLTPSSASPTPPDGGREGGAD
;
A
#
# COMPACT_ATOMS: atom_id res chain seq x y z
N MET A 1 -46.55 26.60 12.23
CA MET A 1 -45.72 25.38 12.03
C MET A 1 -46.16 24.55 10.84
N ALA A 2 -47.43 24.10 10.77
CA ALA A 2 -47.91 23.26 9.65
C ALA A 2 -47.68 23.87 8.25
N LEU A 3 -47.92 25.17 8.08
CA LEU A 3 -47.74 25.88 6.80
C LEU A 3 -46.28 25.92 6.32
N LEU A 4 -45.32 26.04 7.25
CA LEU A 4 -43.89 26.00 6.94
C LEU A 4 -43.43 24.59 6.55
N LEU A 5 -43.98 23.56 7.20
CA LEU A 5 -43.68 22.17 6.88
C LEU A 5 -44.22 21.78 5.49
N VAL A 6 -45.44 22.23 5.15
CA VAL A 6 -46.01 22.02 3.82
C VAL A 6 -45.21 22.76 2.74
N ALA A 7 -44.84 24.02 2.98
CA ALA A 7 -44.02 24.77 2.05
C ALA A 7 -42.64 24.13 1.82
N ALA A 8 -41.99 23.66 2.89
CA ALA A 8 -40.71 22.96 2.81
C ALA A 8 -40.82 21.63 2.05
N ALA A 9 -41.88 20.85 2.29
CA ALA A 9 -42.13 19.60 1.57
C ALA A 9 -42.38 19.82 0.07
N VAL A 10 -43.15 20.85 -0.29
CA VAL A 10 -43.40 21.21 -1.71
C VAL A 10 -42.11 21.68 -2.39
N LEU A 11 -41.30 22.50 -1.71
CA LEU A 11 -40.00 22.94 -2.21
C LEU A 11 -39.04 21.76 -2.41
N ALA A 12 -38.91 20.88 -1.41
CA ALA A 12 -38.06 19.71 -1.50
C ALA A 12 -38.50 18.75 -2.61
N GLY A 13 -39.82 18.53 -2.74
CA GLY A 13 -40.39 17.74 -3.83
C GLY A 13 -40.14 18.36 -5.20
N GLY A 14 -40.33 19.68 -5.34
CA GLY A 14 -40.10 20.41 -6.58
C GLY A 14 -38.63 20.40 -7.02
N ILE A 15 -37.71 20.63 -6.09
CA ILE A 15 -36.25 20.55 -6.34
C ILE A 15 -35.86 19.13 -6.76
N SER A 16 -36.35 18.11 -6.05
CA SER A 16 -36.08 16.70 -6.38
C SER A 16 -36.61 16.32 -7.76
N LEU A 17 -37.77 16.85 -8.17
CA LEU A 17 -38.34 16.60 -9.50
C LEU A 17 -37.58 17.32 -10.62
N ALA A 18 -37.15 18.56 -10.38
CA ALA A 18 -36.37 19.34 -11.33
C ALA A 18 -34.98 18.72 -11.55
N VAL A 19 -34.31 18.34 -10.46
CA VAL A 19 -33.02 17.64 -10.50
C VAL A 19 -33.19 16.30 -11.21
N SER A 20 -34.22 15.51 -10.89
CA SER A 20 -34.43 14.19 -11.53
C SER A 20 -34.75 14.30 -13.03
N ARG A 21 -35.43 15.35 -13.52
CA ARG A 21 -35.65 15.56 -14.97
C ARG A 21 -34.39 16.00 -15.73
N ILE A 22 -33.58 16.86 -15.14
CA ILE A 22 -32.25 17.23 -15.67
C ILE A 22 -31.36 15.99 -15.69
N PHE A 23 -31.49 15.14 -14.67
CA PHE A 23 -30.74 13.91 -14.52
C PHE A 23 -31.21 12.81 -15.49
N ALA A 24 -32.52 12.71 -15.75
CA ALA A 24 -33.13 11.68 -16.61
C ALA A 24 -32.85 11.86 -18.11
N THR A 25 -32.55 13.07 -18.56
CA THR A 25 -32.32 13.38 -19.98
C THR A 25 -30.85 13.26 -20.39
N ARG A 26 -29.92 13.17 -19.43
CA ARG A 26 -28.48 13.02 -19.71
C ARG A 26 -28.04 11.58 -19.50
N ARG A 27 -27.76 10.88 -20.62
CA ARG A 27 -27.24 9.51 -20.66
C ARG A 27 -26.04 9.24 -19.73
N TYR A 28 -25.29 10.28 -19.36
CA TYR A 28 -24.08 10.19 -18.52
C TYR A 28 -24.30 10.45 -17.04
N VAL A 29 -25.52 10.82 -16.62
CA VAL A 29 -25.75 11.22 -15.24
C VAL A 29 -25.56 10.07 -14.24
N MET A 30 -26.10 8.90 -14.54
CA MET A 30 -25.93 7.72 -13.68
C MET A 30 -24.47 7.30 -13.54
N PRO A 31 -23.68 7.13 -14.63
CA PRO A 31 -22.26 6.80 -14.48
C PRO A 31 -21.45 7.92 -13.83
N LEU A 32 -21.79 9.21 -14.05
CA LEU A 32 -21.12 10.32 -13.36
C LEU A 32 -21.43 10.33 -11.86
N PHE A 33 -22.69 10.11 -11.47
CA PHE A 33 -23.09 10.03 -10.07
C PHE A 33 -22.38 8.87 -9.36
N ALA A 34 -22.38 7.68 -9.97
CA ALA A 34 -21.69 6.51 -9.44
C ALA A 34 -20.17 6.74 -9.36
N GLY A 35 -19.56 7.27 -10.42
CA GLY A 35 -18.13 7.58 -10.46
C GLY A 35 -17.73 8.62 -9.41
N LEU A 36 -18.54 9.66 -9.24
CA LEU A 36 -18.32 10.69 -8.22
C LEU A 36 -18.41 10.10 -6.81
N TRP A 37 -19.41 9.27 -6.53
CA TRP A 37 -19.56 8.63 -5.23
C TRP A 37 -18.41 7.68 -4.91
N LEU A 38 -17.99 6.88 -5.89
CA LEU A 38 -16.83 6.01 -5.74
C LEU A 38 -15.56 6.82 -5.49
N ALA A 39 -15.28 7.84 -6.30
CA ALA A 39 -14.12 8.71 -6.12
C ALA A 39 -14.12 9.42 -4.75
N LEU A 40 -15.28 9.91 -4.32
CA LEU A 40 -15.45 10.56 -3.02
C LEU A 40 -15.18 9.58 -1.88
N SER A 41 -15.73 8.36 -1.96
CA SER A 41 -15.52 7.33 -0.92
C SER A 41 -14.05 6.95 -0.78
N VAL A 42 -13.36 6.67 -1.90
CA VAL A 42 -11.93 6.32 -1.91
C VAL A 42 -11.07 7.50 -1.44
N GLY A 43 -11.39 8.71 -1.88
CA GLY A 43 -10.70 9.93 -1.48
C GLY A 43 -10.80 10.19 0.03
N LEU A 44 -12.01 10.04 0.60
CA LEU A 44 -12.25 10.26 2.03
C LEU A 44 -11.51 9.24 2.90
N VAL A 45 -11.59 7.94 2.54
CA VAL A 45 -10.90 6.87 3.26
C VAL A 45 -9.39 7.02 3.16
N GLY A 46 -8.87 7.30 1.96
CA GLY A 46 -7.44 7.51 1.75
C GLY A 46 -6.90 8.70 2.54
N PHE A 47 -7.61 9.84 2.52
CA PHE A 47 -7.23 11.01 3.29
C PHE A 47 -7.27 10.76 4.80
N TYR A 48 -8.30 10.05 5.27
CA TYR A 48 -8.42 9.70 6.68
C TYR A 48 -7.29 8.75 7.15
N ALA A 49 -6.96 7.75 6.34
CA ALA A 49 -5.86 6.83 6.63
C ALA A 49 -4.50 7.54 6.67
N GLU A 50 -4.29 8.46 5.73
CA GLU A 50 -3.09 9.29 5.65
C GLU A 50 -2.94 10.18 6.90
N TYR A 51 -4.03 10.82 7.32
CA TYR A 51 -4.08 11.65 8.52
C TYR A 51 -3.75 10.85 9.79
N LEU A 52 -4.36 9.68 9.97
CA LEU A 52 -4.06 8.81 11.12
C LEU A 52 -2.60 8.34 11.12
N ARG A 53 -2.05 8.04 9.95
CA ARG A 53 -0.63 7.68 9.82
C ARG A 53 0.27 8.84 10.25
N THR A 54 0.01 10.06 9.80
CA THR A 54 0.84 11.23 10.18
C THR A 54 0.86 11.46 11.68
N LEU A 55 -0.30 11.31 12.34
CA LEU A 55 -0.40 11.38 13.79
C LEU A 55 0.43 10.28 14.48
N LYS A 56 0.32 9.04 13.99
CA LYS A 56 1.04 7.89 14.56
C LYS A 56 2.55 7.97 14.34
N VAL A 57 3.00 8.49 13.21
CA VAL A 57 4.42 8.76 12.95
C VAL A 57 4.95 9.80 13.93
N ALA A 58 4.19 10.89 14.17
CA ALA A 58 4.57 11.92 15.12
C ALA A 58 4.63 11.40 16.58
N GLU A 59 3.72 10.49 16.95
CA GLU A 59 3.73 9.80 18.25
C GLU A 59 4.90 8.81 18.36
N PHE A 60 5.18 8.05 17.29
CA PHE A 60 6.20 7.02 17.26
C PHE A 60 7.63 7.60 17.28
N ARG A 61 7.82 8.82 16.77
CA ARG A 61 9.12 9.52 16.70
C ARG A 61 10.24 8.65 16.13
N PRO A 62 10.14 8.21 14.86
CA PRO A 62 11.18 7.41 14.24
C PRO A 62 12.45 8.23 14.01
N ASP A 63 13.60 7.56 14.05
CA ASP A 63 14.90 8.13 13.68
C ASP A 63 14.97 8.37 12.18
N VAL A 64 14.43 7.43 11.40
CA VAL A 64 14.27 7.52 9.94
C VAL A 64 12.87 7.05 9.56
N TYR A 65 12.25 7.78 8.66
CA TYR A 65 10.93 7.45 8.14
C TYR A 65 10.90 7.59 6.63
N VAL A 66 10.51 6.52 5.96
CA VAL A 66 10.35 6.47 4.50
C VAL A 66 8.92 6.09 4.22
N GLU A 67 8.25 6.88 3.39
CA GLU A 67 6.86 6.65 3.05
C GLU A 67 6.58 6.80 1.57
N ASN A 68 5.60 6.02 1.14
CA ASN A 68 4.87 6.22 -0.10
C ASN A 68 3.47 6.70 0.23
N SER A 69 2.91 7.58 -0.62
CA SER A 69 1.54 8.04 -0.42
C SER A 69 0.53 6.91 -0.58
N PHE A 70 -0.58 6.97 0.16
CA PHE A 70 -1.66 5.99 0.07
C PHE A 70 -2.18 5.79 -1.37
N PHE A 71 -2.32 6.88 -2.13
CA PHE A 71 -2.82 6.79 -3.51
C PHE A 71 -1.81 6.14 -4.46
N ARG A 72 -0.50 6.38 -4.27
CA ARG A 72 0.56 5.69 -5.03
C ARG A 72 0.56 4.21 -4.71
N SER A 73 0.30 3.85 -3.45
CA SER A 73 0.09 2.46 -3.04
C SER A 73 -1.12 1.84 -3.74
N LEU A 74 -2.29 2.51 -3.74
CA LEU A 74 -3.51 1.99 -4.37
C LEU A 74 -3.35 1.75 -5.88
N HIS A 75 -2.58 2.61 -6.56
CA HIS A 75 -2.27 2.45 -7.98
C HIS A 75 -1.40 1.21 -8.26
N ASN A 76 -0.50 0.87 -7.33
CA ASN A 76 0.44 -0.25 -7.48
C ASN A 76 -0.08 -1.57 -6.86
N ALA A 77 -1.14 -1.51 -6.06
CA ALA A 77 -1.82 -2.66 -5.46
C ALA A 77 -2.26 -3.77 -6.45
N PRO A 78 -2.76 -3.48 -7.68
CA PRO A 78 -3.13 -4.55 -8.61
C PRO A 78 -1.94 -5.26 -9.26
N ALA A 79 -0.74 -4.66 -9.27
CA ALA A 79 0.44 -5.24 -9.90
C ALA A 79 1.14 -6.25 -8.98
N GLU A 80 1.07 -6.07 -7.66
CA GLU A 80 1.83 -6.89 -6.71
C GLU A 80 1.02 -7.16 -5.44
N PHE A 81 0.50 -8.39 -5.33
CA PHE A 81 -0.13 -8.92 -4.11
C PHE A 81 0.88 -9.18 -2.97
N GLN A 82 2.08 -8.61 -3.03
CA GLN A 82 3.19 -8.96 -2.15
C GLN A 82 3.76 -7.70 -1.48
N PHE A 83 3.50 -7.58 -0.18
CA PHE A 83 4.30 -6.85 0.81
C PHE A 83 4.98 -5.55 0.38
N PHE A 84 4.32 -4.68 -0.37
CA PHE A 84 4.83 -3.32 -0.56
C PHE A 84 4.77 -2.58 0.77
N ALA A 85 5.94 -2.35 1.37
CA ALA A 85 6.05 -1.59 2.59
C ALA A 85 5.69 -0.13 2.31
N HIS A 86 4.43 0.23 2.57
CA HIS A 86 3.88 1.56 2.26
C HIS A 86 4.52 2.67 3.08
N ALA A 87 4.90 2.34 4.31
CA ALA A 87 5.76 3.16 5.11
C ALA A 87 6.60 2.27 6.01
N VAL A 88 7.84 2.68 6.19
CA VAL A 88 8.83 2.02 7.01
C VAL A 88 9.44 3.06 7.93
N ALA A 89 9.61 2.67 9.17
CA ALA A 89 10.19 3.49 10.21
C ALA A 89 11.36 2.72 10.83
N VAL A 90 12.45 3.41 11.09
CA VAL A 90 13.56 2.89 11.90
C VAL A 90 13.53 3.64 13.22
N ARG A 91 13.56 2.88 14.32
CA ARG A 91 13.67 3.42 15.66
C ARG A 91 14.54 2.52 16.50
N ASP A 92 15.52 3.09 17.21
CA ASP A 92 16.43 2.32 18.08
C ASP A 92 17.15 1.19 17.31
N CYS A 93 17.54 1.46 16.05
CA CYS A 93 18.08 0.49 15.08
C CYS A 93 17.18 -0.72 14.78
N LYS A 94 15.89 -0.69 15.12
CA LYS A 94 14.92 -1.71 14.73
C LYS A 94 14.05 -1.23 13.59
N LEU A 95 13.70 -2.16 12.70
CA LEU A 95 12.86 -1.88 11.55
C LEU A 95 11.40 -2.10 11.90
N TYR A 96 10.56 -1.14 11.54
CA TYR A 96 9.13 -1.20 11.70
C TYR A 96 8.43 -0.92 10.38
N ALA A 97 7.38 -1.66 10.08
CA ALA A 97 6.54 -1.43 8.90
C ALA A 97 5.14 -0.99 9.34
N TRP A 98 4.49 -0.20 8.49
CA TRP A 98 3.14 0.28 8.73
C TRP A 98 2.09 -0.76 8.34
N SER A 99 1.12 -1.03 9.22
CA SER A 99 -0.05 -1.85 8.95
C SER A 99 -1.29 -0.97 8.82
N TYR A 100 -1.91 -0.94 7.64
CA TYR A 100 -3.22 -0.27 7.46
C TYR A 100 -4.38 -1.00 8.15
N ARG A 101 -4.21 -2.29 8.48
CA ARG A 101 -5.24 -3.04 9.20
C ARG A 101 -5.32 -2.62 10.67
N GLU A 102 -4.16 -2.44 11.28
CA GLU A 102 -4.04 -2.12 12.71
C GLU A 102 -3.82 -0.63 12.95
N MET A 103 -3.58 0.14 11.88
CA MET A 103 -3.20 1.56 11.93
C MET A 103 -2.04 1.80 12.89
N ALA A 104 -1.04 0.93 12.82
CA ALA A 104 0.09 0.89 13.72
C ALA A 104 1.36 0.38 13.03
N PHE A 105 2.51 0.72 13.63
CA PHE A 105 3.80 0.16 13.29
C PHE A 105 3.97 -1.20 13.96
N TYR A 106 4.42 -2.19 13.19
CA TYR A 106 4.80 -3.51 13.70
C TYR A 106 6.29 -3.77 13.42
N GLU A 107 6.95 -4.49 14.34
CA GLU A 107 8.36 -4.84 14.19
C GLU A 107 8.53 -5.84 13.06
N VAL A 108 9.43 -5.54 12.13
CA VAL A 108 9.77 -6.43 11.01
C VAL A 108 10.94 -7.31 11.45
N PRO A 109 10.82 -8.64 11.36
CA PRO A 109 11.93 -9.54 11.66
C PRO A 109 13.14 -9.24 10.77
N GLU A 110 14.35 -9.34 11.34
CA GLU A 110 15.63 -9.10 10.63
C GLU A 110 15.87 -10.05 9.44
N THR A 111 15.04 -11.09 9.28
CA THR A 111 15.11 -12.04 8.17
C THR A 111 14.51 -11.51 6.86
N VAL A 112 13.75 -10.42 6.89
CA VAL A 112 13.13 -9.83 5.70
C VAL A 112 14.05 -8.75 5.16
N THR A 113 14.66 -8.99 3.99
CA THR A 113 15.48 -8.00 3.30
C THR A 113 14.57 -7.04 2.53
N LEU A 114 14.63 -5.76 2.90
CA LEU A 114 14.13 -4.68 2.07
C LEU A 114 15.30 -4.19 1.21
N ASP A 115 15.45 -4.72 0.00
CA ASP A 115 16.53 -4.35 -0.93
C ASP A 115 16.29 -3.02 -1.65
N ASP A 116 15.35 -2.19 -1.19
CA ASP A 116 15.08 -0.90 -1.82
C ASP A 116 16.18 0.12 -1.44
N PRO A 117 16.92 0.67 -2.41
CA PRO A 117 17.95 1.67 -2.17
C PRO A 117 17.42 2.98 -1.55
N ALA A 118 16.10 3.20 -1.54
CA ALA A 118 15.48 4.34 -0.89
C ALA A 118 15.57 4.30 0.65
N TYR A 119 15.89 3.16 1.25
CA TYR A 119 16.05 3.04 2.70
C TYR A 119 17.47 3.46 3.14
N GLU A 120 17.62 4.76 3.41
CA GLU A 120 18.81 5.28 4.08
C GLU A 120 18.79 4.90 5.56
N TRP A 121 19.63 3.95 5.96
CA TRP A 121 19.75 3.56 7.37
C TRP A 121 20.53 4.61 8.15
N PRO A 122 20.14 4.89 9.42
CA PRO A 122 20.98 5.69 10.31
C PRO A 122 22.38 5.07 10.42
N GLU A 123 23.41 5.92 10.42
CA GLU A 123 24.80 5.49 10.51
C GLU A 123 25.01 4.55 11.72
N GLY A 124 25.59 3.38 11.47
CA GLY A 124 25.88 2.39 12.53
C GLY A 124 24.71 1.48 12.96
N CYS A 125 23.52 1.58 12.35
CA CYS A 125 22.44 0.61 12.57
C CYS A 125 22.54 -0.61 11.63
N ARG A 126 22.99 -0.41 10.39
CA ARG A 126 23.11 -1.48 9.37
C ARG A 126 24.03 -2.64 9.79
N SER A 127 25.03 -2.37 10.63
CA SER A 127 25.95 -3.40 11.17
C SER A 127 25.39 -4.15 12.38
N ARG A 128 24.41 -3.57 13.09
CA ARG A 128 23.82 -4.14 14.32
C ARG A 128 22.66 -5.09 14.06
N THR A 129 21.88 -4.85 13.02
CA THR A 129 20.69 -5.64 12.63
C THR A 129 21.01 -6.92 11.85
N GLY A 130 22.28 -7.34 11.80
CA GLY A 130 22.70 -8.50 10.99
C GLY A 130 22.57 -8.32 9.46
N PHE A 131 22.02 -7.18 9.00
CA PHE A 131 21.75 -6.86 7.60
C PHE A 131 23.00 -6.92 6.71
N GLY A 132 24.17 -6.57 7.25
CA GLY A 132 25.45 -6.66 6.56
C GLY A 132 26.04 -8.07 6.43
N ARG A 133 25.48 -9.10 7.09
CA ARG A 133 26.05 -10.46 7.10
C ARG A 133 25.52 -11.34 5.97
N VAL A 134 24.33 -11.04 5.43
CA VAL A 134 23.73 -11.79 4.32
C VAL A 134 24.29 -11.35 2.96
N ALA A 135 24.67 -10.07 2.82
CA ALA A 135 25.28 -9.53 1.61
C ALA A 135 26.66 -10.13 1.27
N GLY A 136 27.29 -10.88 2.18
CA GLY A 136 28.57 -11.54 1.96
C GLY A 136 28.50 -13.04 1.63
N SER A 137 27.31 -13.66 1.60
CA SER A 137 27.20 -15.13 1.44
C SER A 137 26.51 -15.61 0.16
N LEU A 138 25.98 -14.69 -0.66
CA LEU A 138 25.56 -15.02 -2.02
C LEU A 138 26.71 -14.77 -3.00
N THR A 139 27.79 -15.52 -2.83
CA THR A 139 28.50 -15.96 -4.03
C THR A 139 27.51 -16.81 -4.81
N PRO A 140 27.22 -16.54 -6.09
CA PRO A 140 26.52 -17.50 -6.92
C PRO A 140 27.43 -18.73 -6.97
N SER A 141 27.06 -19.78 -6.23
CA SER A 141 27.61 -21.11 -6.45
C SER A 141 27.19 -21.51 -7.85
N SER A 142 28.03 -21.15 -8.81
CA SER A 142 28.04 -21.62 -10.18
C SER A 142 28.52 -23.06 -10.21
N ALA A 143 27.86 -23.93 -9.44
CA ALA A 143 27.94 -25.36 -9.62
C ALA A 143 26.73 -25.77 -10.46
N SER A 144 26.87 -25.66 -11.78
CA SER A 144 26.03 -26.43 -12.69
C SER A 144 26.14 -27.91 -12.32
N PRO A 145 25.05 -28.63 -12.07
CA PRO A 145 25.10 -30.08 -12.06
C PRO A 145 25.43 -30.53 -13.48
N THR A 146 26.66 -31.01 -13.67
CA THR A 146 27.05 -31.75 -14.86
C THR A 146 26.14 -32.97 -14.95
N PRO A 147 25.45 -33.21 -16.07
CA PRO A 147 24.65 -34.42 -16.22
C PRO A 147 25.59 -35.65 -16.19
N PRO A 148 25.16 -36.77 -15.60
CA PRO A 148 25.96 -37.98 -15.57
C PRO A 148 26.28 -38.45 -16.99
N ASP A 149 27.56 -38.70 -17.21
CA ASP A 149 28.16 -39.21 -18.43
C ASP A 149 27.48 -40.52 -18.84
N GLY A 150 26.85 -40.50 -20.00
CA GLY A 150 26.17 -41.65 -20.58
C GLY A 150 27.19 -42.70 -20.99
N GLY A 151 27.45 -43.63 -20.09
CA GLY A 151 28.28 -44.82 -20.30
C GLY A 151 27.89 -45.55 -21.58
N ARG A 152 28.82 -45.51 -22.53
CA ARG A 152 28.83 -46.20 -23.81
C ARG A 152 29.09 -47.70 -23.57
N GLU A 153 28.06 -48.52 -23.60
CA GLU A 153 28.22 -49.97 -23.76
C GLU A 153 28.44 -50.30 -25.25
N GLY A 154 29.60 -50.86 -25.55
CA GLY A 154 29.91 -51.51 -26.82
C GLY A 154 30.71 -52.78 -26.55
N GLY A 155 30.44 -53.81 -27.36
CA GLY A 155 31.18 -55.08 -27.41
C GLY A 155 30.36 -56.24 -26.85
N ALA A 156 29.69 -57.04 -27.69
CA ALA A 156 30.25 -58.14 -28.48
C ALA A 156 30.73 -59.29 -27.59
N ASP A 157 29.93 -60.36 -27.52
CA ASP A 157 30.24 -61.71 -28.00
C ASP A 157 28.99 -62.61 -27.96
#